data_AF-A0A511ARC7-F1
#
_entry.id   AF-A0A511ARC7-F1
#
_cell.length_a   1.000
_cell.length_b   1.000
_cell.length_c   1.000
_cell.angle_alpha   90.00
_cell.angle_beta   90.00
_cell.angle_gamma   90.00
#
_symmetry.space_group_name_H-M   'P 1'
#
loop_
_entity.id
_entity.type
_entity.pdbx_description
1 polymer ?
#
loop_
_entity_poly.entity_id
_entity_poly.type
_entity_poly.pdbx_seq_one_letter_code
_entity_poly.pdbx_strand_id
1 'polypeptide(L)'
;MFDYKNISDQPKVPVSIGLSLIFTQKETEITGSQAELPEDFLEKYPAYTNGFNNFNNDINPGDSAQFIMSMPLENDHRVAMTVEVDQISNSEDNVLYFEK
;
A
#
# COMPACT_ATOMS: atom_id res chain seq x y z
N MET A 1 4.86 -2.31 -6.32
CA MET A 1 5.77 -1.82 -5.26
C MET A 1 5.63 -0.32 -5.23
N PHE A 2 5.46 0.25 -4.05
CA PHE A 2 5.28 1.68 -3.85
C PHE A 2 6.54 2.26 -3.21
N ASP A 3 7.07 3.33 -3.78
CA ASP A 3 8.09 4.15 -3.15
C ASP A 3 7.39 5.17 -2.24
N TYR A 4 7.69 5.12 -0.95
CA TYR A 4 7.12 5.99 0.07
C TYR A 4 8.18 6.88 0.67
N LYS A 5 7.85 8.16 0.84
CA LYS A 5 8.65 9.12 1.59
C LYS A 5 7.81 9.70 2.71
N ASN A 6 8.26 9.56 3.95
CA ASN A 6 7.57 10.19 5.08
C ASN A 6 7.91 11.69 5.11
N ILE A 7 6.93 12.51 4.74
CA ILE A 7 7.04 13.98 4.75
C ILE A 7 6.40 14.63 5.99
N SER A 8 5.87 13.83 6.91
CA SER A 8 5.30 14.32 8.17
C SER A 8 6.37 14.57 9.23
N ASP A 9 5.97 15.14 10.37
CA ASP A 9 6.85 15.42 11.51
C ASP A 9 6.95 14.25 12.51
N GLN A 10 6.20 13.17 12.28
CA GLN A 10 6.14 11.99 13.12
C GLN A 10 6.43 10.72 12.32
N PRO A 11 6.88 9.63 12.97
CA PRO A 11 6.93 8.33 12.33
C PRO A 11 5.55 7.92 11.80
N LYS A 12 5.51 7.28 10.63
CA LYS A 12 4.29 6.78 10.00
C LYS A 12 4.49 5.35 9.52
N VAL A 13 3.43 4.55 9.62
CA VAL A 13 3.41 3.17 9.12
C VAL A 13 2.74 3.13 7.74
N PRO A 14 3.38 2.57 6.71
CA PRO A 14 2.79 2.53 5.36
C PRO A 14 1.41 1.87 5.28
N VAL A 15 1.07 0.94 6.17
CA VAL A 15 -0.29 0.37 6.25
C VAL A 15 -1.38 1.44 6.41
N SER A 16 -1.13 2.52 7.16
CA SER A 16 -2.13 3.57 7.37
C SER A 16 -2.41 4.35 6.09
N ILE A 17 -1.43 4.44 5.20
CA ILE A 17 -1.58 5.00 3.85
C ILE A 17 -2.37 4.04 2.98
N GLY A 18 -2.09 2.74 3.11
CA GLY A 18 -2.80 1.72 2.37
C GLY A 18 -4.31 1.72 2.63
N LEU A 19 -4.73 2.08 3.84
CA LEU A 19 -6.14 2.26 4.19
C LEU A 19 -6.81 3.45 3.46
N SER A 20 -6.03 4.44 3.02
CA SER A 20 -6.53 5.57 2.22
C SER A 20 -6.64 5.24 0.73
N LEU A 21 -6.17 4.07 0.29
CA LEU A 21 -6.25 3.65 -1.11
C LEU A 21 -7.49 2.78 -1.31
N ILE A 22 -8.38 3.24 -2.18
CA ILE A 22 -9.54 2.47 -2.65
C ILE A 22 -9.18 1.93 -4.03
N PHE A 23 -9.27 0.61 -4.18
CA PHE A 23 -9.01 -0.06 -5.44
C PHE A 23 -10.31 -0.59 -6.00
N THR A 24 -10.59 -0.33 -7.27
CA THR A 24 -11.82 -0.78 -7.91
C THR A 24 -11.48 -1.66 -9.11
N GLN A 25 -12.06 -2.87 -9.15
CA GLN A 25 -11.99 -3.79 -10.28
C GLN A 25 -13.39 -4.00 -10.86
N LYS A 26 -13.64 -3.55 -12.10
CA LYS A 26 -14.90 -3.78 -12.84
C LYS A 26 -16.17 -3.52 -12.00
N GLU A 27 -16.19 -2.41 -11.25
CA GLU A 27 -17.30 -1.96 -10.36
C GLU A 27 -17.33 -2.57 -8.95
N THR A 28 -16.46 -3.53 -8.61
CA THR A 28 -16.28 -3.98 -7.23
C THR A 28 -15.17 -3.18 -6.55
N GLU A 29 -15.51 -2.50 -5.46
CA GLU A 29 -14.53 -1.91 -4.55
C GLU A 29 -13.84 -3.01 -3.73
N ILE A 30 -12.52 -3.06 -3.83
CA ILE A 30 -11.63 -3.91 -3.04
C ILE A 30 -11.12 -3.03 -1.90
N THR A 31 -11.82 -3.06 -0.77
CA THR A 31 -11.46 -2.26 0.40
C THR A 31 -10.75 -3.10 1.46
N GLY A 32 -9.63 -2.56 1.96
CA GLY A 32 -9.11 -2.82 3.31
C GLY A 32 -8.57 -4.21 3.66
N SER A 33 -8.63 -5.20 2.78
CA SER A 33 -8.16 -6.57 3.09
C SER A 33 -6.95 -6.91 2.22
N GLN A 34 -5.76 -6.99 2.83
CA GLN A 34 -4.60 -7.54 2.14
C GLN A 34 -4.89 -8.98 1.71
N ALA A 35 -4.52 -9.35 0.48
CA ALA A 35 -4.57 -10.75 0.10
C ALA A 35 -3.56 -11.54 0.94
N GLU A 36 -4.02 -12.65 1.52
CA GLU A 36 -3.14 -13.62 2.14
C GLU A 36 -2.17 -14.17 1.08
N LEU A 37 -0.88 -14.01 1.36
CA LEU A 37 0.17 -14.56 0.51
C LEU A 37 0.46 -16.00 0.98
N PRO A 38 0.81 -16.92 0.05
CA PRO A 38 1.30 -18.24 0.42
C PRO A 38 2.50 -18.14 1.37
N GLU A 39 2.63 -19.07 2.32
CA GLU A 39 3.71 -19.05 3.32
C GLU A 39 5.11 -18.98 2.69
N ASP A 40 5.31 -19.62 1.53
CA ASP A 40 6.59 -19.68 0.82
C ASP A 40 6.83 -18.52 -0.18
N PHE A 41 5.93 -17.54 -0.23
CA PHE A 41 5.98 -16.47 -1.23
C PHE A 41 7.28 -15.67 -1.16
N LEU A 42 7.70 -15.25 0.03
CA LEU A 42 8.90 -14.45 0.21
C LEU A 42 10.20 -15.24 -0.08
N GLU A 43 10.17 -16.55 0.11
CA GLU A 43 11.30 -17.42 -0.25
C GLU A 43 11.47 -17.51 -1.77
N LYS A 44 10.35 -17.65 -2.49
CA LYS A 44 10.31 -17.69 -3.96
C LYS A 44 10.62 -16.33 -4.59
N TYR A 45 10.22 -15.25 -3.93
CA TYR A 45 10.32 -13.90 -4.46
C TYR A 45 11.02 -12.95 -3.46
N PRO A 46 12.33 -13.13 -3.22
CA PRO A 46 13.08 -12.37 -2.21
C PRO A 46 13.15 -10.87 -2.52
N ALA A 47 12.93 -10.47 -3.78
CA ALA A 47 12.84 -9.07 -4.18
C ALA A 47 11.73 -8.30 -3.44
N TYR A 48 10.71 -8.99 -2.92
CA TYR A 48 9.61 -8.35 -2.19
C TYR A 48 9.77 -8.35 -0.67
N THR A 49 10.76 -9.05 -0.12
CA THR A 49 10.94 -9.20 1.34
C THR A 49 11.00 -7.86 2.07
N ASN A 50 11.84 -6.93 1.59
CA ASN A 50 11.96 -5.62 2.21
C ASN A 50 10.64 -4.83 2.14
N GLY A 51 9.98 -4.84 0.97
CA GLY A 51 8.70 -4.17 0.79
C GLY A 51 7.58 -4.74 1.66
N PHE A 52 7.59 -6.06 1.87
CA PHE A 52 6.61 -6.73 2.71
C PHE A 52 6.83 -6.38 4.19
N ASN A 53 8.09 -6.44 4.64
CA ASN A 53 8.45 -6.12 6.02
C ASN A 53 8.18 -4.65 6.35
N ASN A 54 8.51 -3.73 5.43
CA ASN A 54 8.32 -2.30 5.64
C ASN A 54 6.86 -1.88 5.70
N PHE A 55 5.92 -2.69 5.17
CA PHE A 55 4.50 -2.34 5.16
C PHE A 55 3.94 -2.05 6.56
N ASN A 56 4.45 -2.74 7.58
CA ASN A 56 4.03 -2.60 8.98
C ASN A 56 5.09 -1.93 9.88
N ASN A 57 6.16 -1.38 9.31
CA ASN A 57 7.23 -0.73 10.08
C ASN A 57 7.06 0.79 10.08
N ASP A 58 7.47 1.41 11.17
CA ASP A 58 7.59 2.87 11.25
C ASP A 58 8.68 3.39 10.30
N ILE A 59 8.32 4.40 9.51
CA ILE A 59 9.25 5.17 8.70
C ILE A 59 9.41 6.54 9.35
N ASN A 60 10.63 6.93 9.70
CA ASN A 60 10.88 8.20 10.36
C ASN A 60 10.67 9.39 9.41
N PRO A 61 10.42 10.61 9.94
CA PRO A 61 10.39 11.83 9.17
C PRO A 61 11.61 12.01 8.26
N GLY A 62 11.38 12.26 6.97
CA GLY A 62 12.41 12.46 5.95
C GLY A 62 12.95 11.18 5.31
N ASP A 63 12.76 10.03 5.94
CA ASP A 63 13.19 8.74 5.40
C ASP A 63 12.28 8.27 4.25
N SER A 64 12.83 7.39 3.42
CA SER A 64 12.10 6.73 2.34
C SER A 64 12.18 5.22 2.48
N ALA A 65 11.10 4.54 2.11
CA ALA A 65 11.00 3.10 2.13
C ALA A 65 10.16 2.61 0.97
N GLN A 66 10.47 1.40 0.49
CA GLN A 66 9.59 0.67 -0.40
C GLN A 66 8.65 -0.18 0.41
N PHE A 67 7.38 -0.25 -0.02
CA PHE A 67 6.42 -1.19 0.53
C PHE A 67 5.64 -1.93 -0.58
N ILE A 68 5.10 -3.09 -0.25
CA ILE A 68 4.14 -3.81 -1.10
C ILE A 68 2.78 -3.93 -0.41
N MET A 69 1.75 -3.93 -1.23
CA MET A 69 0.38 -4.24 -0.82
C MET A 69 -0.12 -5.37 -1.71
N SER A 70 -0.57 -6.46 -1.09
CA SER A 70 -1.25 -7.55 -1.77
C SER A 70 -2.75 -7.28 -1.81
N MET A 71 -3.40 -7.67 -2.90
CA MET A 71 -4.82 -7.37 -3.13
C MET A 71 -5.52 -8.59 -3.69
N PRO A 72 -6.69 -9.01 -3.15
CA PRO A 72 -7.46 -10.09 -3.72
C PRO A 72 -8.10 -9.58 -5.02
N LEU A 73 -7.82 -10.25 -6.13
CA LEU A 73 -8.50 -9.97 -7.39
C LEU A 73 -9.78 -10.80 -7.47
N GLU A 74 -10.85 -10.21 -7.96
CA GLU A 74 -12.13 -10.89 -8.19
C GLU A 74 -12.04 -11.92 -9.33
N ASN A 75 -11.13 -11.71 -10.28
CA ASN A 75 -10.88 -12.63 -11.39
C ASN A 75 -9.52 -12.39 -12.07
N ASP A 76 -9.03 -13.43 -12.74
CA ASP A 76 -7.72 -13.48 -13.42
C ASP A 76 -7.69 -12.79 -14.79
N HIS A 77 -8.77 -12.12 -15.19
CA HIS A 77 -8.81 -11.41 -16.48
C HIS A 77 -8.03 -10.09 -16.39
N ARG A 78 -7.65 -9.53 -17.55
CA ARG A 78 -7.05 -8.19 -17.66
C ARG A 78 -7.75 -7.20 -16.71
N VAL A 79 -7.01 -6.77 -15.71
CA VAL A 79 -7.52 -5.94 -14.62
C VAL A 79 -7.39 -4.48 -15.06
N ALA A 80 -8.50 -3.82 -15.35
CA ALA A 80 -8.55 -2.37 -15.28
C ALA A 80 -8.74 -2.04 -13.80
N MET A 81 -7.68 -1.56 -13.15
CA MET A 81 -7.73 -1.06 -11.77
C MET A 81 -7.79 0.45 -11.79
N THR A 82 -8.75 1.00 -11.07
CA THR A 82 -8.72 2.40 -10.66
C THR A 82 -8.18 2.44 -9.23
N VAL A 83 -7.27 3.38 -8.96
CA VAL A 83 -6.80 3.68 -7.61
C VAL A 83 -7.30 5.07 -7.25
N GLU A 84 -8.12 5.15 -6.22
CA GLU A 84 -8.61 6.39 -5.65
C GLU A 84 -7.97 6.60 -4.29
N VAL A 85 -7.77 7.86 -3.93
CA VAL A 85 -7.27 8.23 -2.60
C VAL A 85 -8.43 8.83 -1.86
N ASP A 86 -8.92 8.13 -0.86
CA ASP A 86 -9.87 8.72 0.09
C ASP A 86 -9.08 9.39 1.20
N GLN A 87 -9.28 10.70 1.36
CA GLN A 87 -8.79 11.40 2.53
C GLN A 87 -9.66 10.97 3.70
N ILE A 88 -9.28 9.87 4.37
CA ILE A 88 -9.86 9.51 5.66
C ILE A 88 -9.52 10.66 6.62
N SER A 89 -10.45 11.60 6.73
CA SER A 89 -10.34 12.83 7.48
C SER A 89 -10.29 12.50 8.97
N ASN A 90 -9.10 12.19 9.50
CA ASN A 90 -8.86 12.17 10.95
C ASN A 90 -7.40 12.48 11.34
N SER A 91 -6.51 12.76 10.40
CA SER A 91 -5.22 13.39 10.72
C SER A 91 -4.81 14.31 9.57
N GLU A 92 -4.53 15.58 9.87
CA GLU A 92 -4.16 16.62 8.91
C GLU A 92 -2.85 16.33 8.14
N ASP A 93 -2.17 15.20 8.41
CA ASP A 93 -0.79 14.94 7.99
C ASP A 93 -0.61 13.88 6.89
N ASN A 94 -1.68 13.23 6.43
CA ASN A 94 -1.56 12.15 5.43
C ASN A 94 -1.82 12.70 4.02
N VAL A 95 -0.81 13.32 3.41
CA VAL A 95 -0.86 13.76 2.01
C VAL A 95 -0.16 12.75 1.12
N LEU A 96 -0.90 12.18 0.17
CA LEU A 96 -0.38 11.28 -0.87
C LEU A 96 -0.10 12.07 -2.15
N TYR A 97 1.17 12.09 -2.58
CA TYR A 97 1.58 12.66 -3.85
C TYR A 97 1.87 11.55 -4.85
N PHE A 98 1.22 11.60 -6.02
CA PHE A 98 1.57 10.76 -7.17
C PHE A 98 2.33 11.64 -8.16
N GLU A 99 3.63 11.37 -8.36
CA GLU A 99 4.38 11.99 -9.44
C GLU A 99 3.92 11.37 -10.78
N LYS A 100 3.68 12.24 -11.79
CA LYS A 100 3.33 11.85 -13.16
C LYS A 100 4.56 11.62 -14.01
#